data_AF-A0A7K4IP63-F1
#
_entry.id   AF-A0A7K4IP63-F1
#
_cell.length_a   1.000
_cell.length_b   1.000
_cell.length_c   1.000
_cell.angle_alpha   90.00
_cell.angle_beta   90.00
_cell.angle_gamma   90.00
#
_symmetry.space_group_name_H-M   'P 1'
#
loop_
_entity.id
_entity.type
_entity.pdbx_description
1 polymer ?
#
loop_
_entity_poly.entity_id
_entity_poly.type
_entity_poly.pdbx_seq_one_letter_code
_entity_poly.pdbx_strand_id
1 'polypeptide(L)'
;MVNVTVEKLVQLTGELKNNSPSSEKFRTFISSPDIARTDLETWVNECLAKTGESFEQAFQDIVNCIGEKLGFKVEYGQYKAGQDMTGYDGKWVSEEASIQLVLEIRRADSYQINADQFGQFMEDFKKKIGRDTEESKKLKVPEIYKRTKETYGIVVTAEEEPIELLDNIRKSRYKSNIRIIPVRSLLNVFKMKEEIPLKHVEVARLLLPMNVINIGEIIHTIESMTGTQANKE
;
A
#
# COMPACT_ATOMS: atom_id res chain seq x y z
N MET A 1 -24.72 -0.02 7.79
CA MET A 1 -24.26 0.25 6.42
C MET A 1 -24.69 1.65 6.04
N VAL A 2 -23.72 2.53 5.85
CA VAL A 2 -23.95 3.85 5.30
C VAL A 2 -23.95 3.68 3.79
N ASN A 3 -25.12 3.73 3.14
CA ASN A 3 -25.25 3.56 1.69
C ASN A 3 -24.82 4.85 0.96
N VAL A 4 -23.55 5.20 1.10
CA VAL A 4 -22.95 6.41 0.50
C VAL A 4 -21.92 5.96 -0.52
N THR A 5 -22.02 6.51 -1.74
CA THR A 5 -21.13 6.22 -2.86
C THR A 5 -19.88 7.11 -2.82
N VAL A 6 -18.79 6.68 -3.46
CA VAL A 6 -17.59 7.49 -3.67
C VAL A 6 -17.93 8.80 -4.37
N GLU A 7 -18.79 8.72 -5.39
CA GLU A 7 -19.26 9.91 -6.10
C GLU A 7 -19.91 10.92 -5.14
N LYS A 8 -20.75 10.45 -4.22
CA LYS A 8 -21.40 11.32 -3.24
C LYS A 8 -20.40 11.88 -2.23
N LEU A 9 -19.44 11.08 -1.79
CA LEU A 9 -18.37 11.55 -0.90
C LEU A 9 -17.56 12.67 -1.55
N VAL A 10 -17.10 12.47 -2.79
CA VAL A 10 -16.35 13.48 -3.53
C VAL A 10 -17.19 14.75 -3.73
N GLN A 11 -18.48 14.63 -4.05
CA GLN A 11 -19.38 15.79 -4.15
C GLN A 11 -19.48 16.58 -2.84
N LEU A 12 -19.48 15.89 -1.69
CA LEU A 12 -19.59 16.53 -0.36
C LEU A 12 -18.26 17.11 0.12
N THR A 13 -17.14 16.46 -0.18
CA THR A 13 -15.80 16.90 0.25
C THR A 13 -15.21 17.96 -0.68
N GLY A 14 -15.62 17.95 -1.95
CA GLY A 14 -15.03 18.74 -3.03
C GLY A 14 -13.96 17.97 -3.81
N GLU A 15 -13.42 18.62 -4.84
CA GLU A 15 -12.42 18.05 -5.75
C GLU A 15 -11.14 17.63 -4.99
N LEU A 16 -10.71 16.39 -5.20
CA LEU A 16 -9.52 15.83 -4.56
C LEU A 16 -8.27 16.36 -5.28
N LYS A 17 -7.42 17.08 -4.56
CA LYS A 17 -6.16 17.64 -5.09
C LYS A 17 -5.02 17.42 -4.10
N ASN A 18 -3.79 17.53 -4.58
CA ASN A 18 -2.60 17.51 -3.72
C ASN A 18 -2.73 18.58 -2.63
N ASN A 19 -2.50 18.17 -1.37
CA ASN A 19 -2.47 19.06 -0.21
C ASN A 19 -3.71 19.97 -0.09
N SER A 20 -4.90 19.45 -0.43
CA SER A 20 -6.14 20.21 -0.35
C SER A 20 -7.00 19.81 0.86
N PRO A 21 -7.76 20.75 1.45
CA PRO A 21 -8.71 20.45 2.51
C PRO A 21 -9.77 19.42 2.12
N SER A 22 -10.12 19.35 0.82
CA SER A 22 -11.07 18.36 0.30
C SER A 22 -10.53 16.94 0.45
N SER A 23 -9.26 16.73 0.08
CA SER A 23 -8.59 15.44 0.23
C SER A 23 -8.45 15.05 1.69
N GLU A 24 -8.10 15.99 2.57
CA GLU A 24 -8.02 15.73 4.02
C GLU A 24 -9.37 15.33 4.62
N LYS A 25 -10.47 16.00 4.23
CA LYS A 25 -11.82 15.62 4.65
C LYS A 25 -12.21 14.24 4.15
N PHE A 26 -11.91 13.92 2.88
CA PHE A 26 -12.16 12.60 2.30
C PHE A 26 -11.41 11.51 3.07
N ARG A 27 -10.10 11.68 3.27
CA ARG A 27 -9.23 10.76 4.04
C ARG A 27 -9.72 10.58 5.48
N THR A 28 -10.12 11.67 6.13
CA THR A 28 -10.67 11.63 7.50
C THR A 28 -11.97 10.81 7.56
N PHE A 29 -12.83 10.95 6.56
CA PHE A 29 -14.08 10.19 6.50
C PHE A 29 -13.82 8.70 6.28
N ILE A 30 -13.05 8.32 5.25
CA ILE A 30 -12.84 6.91 4.90
C ILE A 30 -12.04 6.14 5.97
N SER A 31 -11.15 6.83 6.69
CA SER A 31 -10.35 6.23 7.77
C SER A 31 -11.11 6.09 9.10
N SER A 32 -12.29 6.72 9.22
CA SER A 32 -13.09 6.71 10.44
C SER A 32 -13.32 5.28 10.97
N PRO A 33 -13.27 5.05 12.31
CA PRO A 33 -13.53 3.73 12.90
C PRO A 33 -14.87 3.10 12.51
N ASP A 34 -15.87 3.92 12.16
CA ASP A 34 -17.21 3.46 11.77
C ASP A 34 -17.27 2.87 10.36
N ILE A 35 -16.24 3.09 9.54
CA ILE A 35 -16.15 2.53 8.19
C ILE A 35 -15.69 1.08 8.27
N ALA A 36 -16.58 0.18 7.85
CA ALA A 36 -16.32 -1.26 7.82
C ALA A 36 -15.56 -1.67 6.56
N ARG A 37 -14.95 -2.87 6.57
CA ARG A 37 -14.33 -3.47 5.38
C ARG A 37 -15.30 -3.50 4.19
N THR A 38 -16.56 -3.85 4.40
CA THR A 38 -17.57 -3.93 3.32
C THR A 38 -17.87 -2.58 2.66
N ASP A 39 -17.72 -1.47 3.39
CA ASP A 39 -17.86 -0.13 2.82
C ASP A 39 -16.66 0.17 1.90
N LEU A 40 -15.44 -0.14 2.34
CA LEU A 40 -14.23 -0.01 1.51
C LEU A 40 -14.30 -0.91 0.26
N GLU A 41 -14.79 -2.14 0.37
CA GLU A 41 -15.01 -3.05 -0.77
C GLU A 41 -15.98 -2.45 -1.78
N THR A 42 -17.09 -1.88 -1.29
CA THR A 42 -18.09 -1.22 -2.14
C THR A 42 -17.46 -0.04 -2.88
N TRP A 43 -16.68 0.78 -2.20
CA TRP A 43 -16.01 1.94 -2.80
C TRP A 43 -14.90 1.56 -3.77
N VAL A 44 -14.11 0.53 -3.48
CA VAL A 44 -13.15 -0.05 -4.42
C VAL A 44 -13.88 -0.45 -5.70
N ASN A 45 -14.96 -1.23 -5.60
CA ASN A 45 -15.72 -1.67 -6.77
C ASN A 45 -16.30 -0.50 -7.56
N GLU A 46 -16.81 0.53 -6.89
CA GLU A 46 -17.29 1.75 -7.56
C GLU A 46 -16.17 2.46 -8.32
N CYS A 47 -15.00 2.64 -7.69
CA CYS A 47 -13.84 3.25 -8.33
C CYS A 47 -13.34 2.47 -9.54
N LEU A 48 -13.39 1.14 -9.51
CA LEU A 48 -13.02 0.28 -10.63
C LEU A 48 -14.06 0.32 -11.77
N ALA A 49 -15.34 0.47 -11.43
CA ALA A 49 -16.43 0.48 -12.41
C ALA A 49 -16.60 1.82 -13.14
N LYS A 50 -16.21 2.93 -12.50
CA LYS A 50 -16.41 4.29 -13.04
C LYS A 50 -15.10 4.89 -13.54
N THR A 51 -15.18 5.67 -14.62
CA THR A 51 -14.04 6.42 -15.17
C THR A 51 -14.02 7.86 -14.63
N GLY A 52 -12.87 8.53 -14.74
CA GLY A 52 -12.69 9.93 -14.31
C GLY A 52 -11.67 10.10 -13.21
N GLU A 53 -11.06 11.29 -13.17
CA GLU A 53 -9.93 11.63 -12.29
C GLU A 53 -10.28 11.47 -10.81
N SER A 54 -11.47 11.90 -10.39
CA SER A 54 -11.88 11.81 -8.99
C SER A 54 -11.95 10.37 -8.47
N PHE A 55 -12.29 9.40 -9.33
CA PHE A 55 -12.30 7.98 -8.94
C PHE A 55 -10.89 7.39 -8.88
N GLU A 56 -9.92 7.92 -9.63
CA GLU A 56 -8.50 7.52 -9.54
C GLU A 56 -7.91 7.98 -8.22
N GLN A 57 -8.15 9.24 -7.89
CA GLN A 57 -7.71 9.87 -6.64
C GLN A 57 -8.35 9.20 -5.43
N ALA A 58 -9.66 8.96 -5.49
CA ALA A 58 -10.36 8.23 -4.44
C ALA A 58 -9.86 6.79 -4.31
N PHE A 59 -9.59 6.08 -5.43
CA PHE A 59 -9.06 4.72 -5.40
C PHE A 59 -7.70 4.66 -4.68
N GLN A 60 -6.79 5.57 -5.01
CA GLN A 60 -5.50 5.71 -4.36
C GLN A 60 -5.65 5.90 -2.85
N ASP A 61 -6.51 6.82 -2.42
CA ASP A 61 -6.76 7.10 -1.00
C ASP A 61 -7.44 5.92 -0.30
N ILE A 62 -8.40 5.24 -0.94
CA ILE A 62 -9.07 4.06 -0.37
C ILE A 62 -8.08 2.91 -0.17
N VAL A 63 -7.18 2.66 -1.12
CA VAL A 63 -6.11 1.65 -0.96
C VAL A 63 -5.22 2.00 0.22
N ASN A 64 -4.82 3.27 0.36
CA ASN A 64 -4.04 3.73 1.52
C ASN A 64 -4.80 3.57 2.84
N CYS A 65 -6.10 3.85 2.86
CA CYS A 65 -6.96 3.60 4.01
C CYS A 65 -7.00 2.11 4.37
N ILE A 66 -7.02 1.19 3.40
CA ILE A 66 -6.91 -0.24 3.67
C ILE A 66 -5.59 -0.55 4.40
N GLY A 67 -4.48 0.08 3.99
CA GLY A 67 -3.20 0.01 4.71
C GLY A 67 -3.30 0.42 6.19
N GLU A 68 -4.00 1.52 6.48
CA GLU A 68 -4.26 1.95 7.87
C GLU A 68 -5.07 0.91 8.65
N LYS A 69 -6.14 0.37 8.04
CA LYS A 69 -6.97 -0.68 8.67
C LYS A 69 -6.18 -1.98 8.87
N LEU A 70 -5.19 -2.27 8.02
CA LEU A 70 -4.22 -3.36 8.19
C LEU A 70 -3.21 -3.11 9.32
N GLY A 71 -3.18 -1.91 9.90
CA GLY A 71 -2.39 -1.55 11.08
C GLY A 71 -1.08 -0.87 10.75
N PHE A 72 -0.85 -0.53 9.48
CA PHE A 72 0.30 0.29 9.11
C PHE A 72 0.07 1.74 9.50
N LYS A 73 1.15 2.46 9.77
CA LYS A 73 1.14 3.91 9.76
C LYS A 73 1.29 4.37 8.31
N VAL A 74 0.29 5.08 7.79
CA VAL A 74 0.22 5.44 6.38
C VAL A 74 0.45 6.93 6.17
N GLU A 75 1.26 7.24 5.16
CA GLU A 75 1.30 8.55 4.54
C GLU A 75 0.69 8.43 3.15
N TYR A 76 -0.34 9.22 2.91
CA TYR A 76 -1.02 9.28 1.63
C TYR A 76 -0.18 10.03 0.61
N GLY A 77 -0.05 9.47 -0.59
CA GLY A 77 0.70 10.07 -1.69
C GLY A 77 0.03 11.30 -2.31
N GLN A 78 0.71 11.83 -3.32
CA GLN A 78 0.18 12.87 -4.19
C GLN A 78 -0.54 12.24 -5.38
N TYR A 79 -1.61 12.86 -5.85
CA TYR A 79 -2.37 12.41 -7.02
C TYR A 79 -1.69 12.77 -8.35
N LYS A 80 -0.90 13.85 -8.35
CA LYS A 80 -0.16 14.33 -9.53
C LYS A 80 1.27 14.62 -9.10
N ALA A 81 2.25 14.10 -9.85
CA ALA A 81 3.65 14.42 -9.59
C ALA A 81 3.92 15.92 -9.79
N GLY A 82 4.60 16.55 -8.84
CA GLY A 82 5.11 17.91 -8.98
C GLY A 82 6.44 17.94 -9.73
N GLN A 83 6.90 19.13 -10.15
CA GLN A 83 8.18 19.31 -10.86
C GLN A 83 9.40 18.79 -10.06
N ASP A 84 9.32 18.79 -8.73
CA ASP A 84 10.46 18.49 -7.83
C ASP A 84 10.32 17.18 -7.04
N MET A 85 9.23 16.43 -7.22
CA MET A 85 8.96 15.20 -6.47
C MET A 85 8.44 14.11 -7.40
N THR A 86 9.26 13.08 -7.61
CA THR A 86 8.79 11.76 -8.04
C THR A 86 7.82 11.25 -6.98
N GLY A 87 6.52 11.32 -7.28
CA GLY A 87 5.45 10.95 -6.37
C GLY A 87 5.34 9.44 -6.21
N TYR A 88 5.13 8.99 -4.98
CA TYR A 88 4.55 7.68 -4.68
C TYR A 88 3.06 7.87 -4.40
N ASP A 89 2.29 6.82 -4.62
CA ASP A 89 0.85 6.86 -4.41
C ASP A 89 0.48 6.65 -2.92
N GLY A 90 1.39 6.04 -2.17
CA GLY A 90 1.27 5.84 -0.74
C GLY A 90 2.55 5.34 -0.10
N LYS A 91 2.64 5.48 1.21
CA LYS A 91 3.75 4.91 1.99
C LYS A 91 3.24 4.31 3.28
N TRP A 92 3.56 3.05 3.53
CA TRP A 92 3.11 2.34 4.72
C TRP A 92 4.32 1.94 5.57
N VAL A 93 4.23 2.14 6.87
CA VAL A 93 5.30 1.80 7.82
C VAL A 93 4.79 0.84 8.87
N SER A 94 5.57 -0.21 9.07
CA SER A 94 5.45 -1.10 10.23
C SER A 94 6.69 -0.94 11.09
N GLU A 95 6.53 -0.33 12.26
CA GLU A 95 7.61 -0.27 13.26
C GLU A 95 7.87 -1.66 13.86
N GLU A 96 6.80 -2.44 14.10
CA GLU A 96 6.87 -3.79 14.68
C GLU A 96 7.63 -4.76 13.77
N ALA A 97 7.39 -4.72 12.45
CA ALA A 97 8.11 -5.52 11.47
C ALA A 97 9.40 -4.85 10.97
N SER A 98 9.68 -3.61 11.38
CA SER A 98 10.83 -2.79 10.97
C SER A 98 10.96 -2.63 9.44
N ILE A 99 9.85 -2.43 8.75
CA ILE A 99 9.78 -2.25 7.29
C ILE A 99 9.04 -0.96 6.90
N GLN A 100 9.37 -0.46 5.72
CA GLN A 100 8.55 0.51 4.99
C GLN A 100 8.20 -0.01 3.59
N LEU A 101 6.97 0.24 3.17
CA LEU A 101 6.41 -0.12 1.88
C LEU A 101 6.13 1.17 1.11
N VAL A 102 6.69 1.29 -0.08
CA VAL A 102 6.39 2.37 -1.03
C VAL A 102 5.38 1.83 -2.02
N LEU A 103 4.26 2.53 -2.20
CA LEU A 103 3.17 2.07 -3.04
C LEU A 103 3.14 2.80 -4.39
N GLU A 104 2.83 2.00 -5.41
CA GLU A 104 2.36 2.42 -6.71
C GLU A 104 0.96 1.79 -6.90
N ILE A 105 -0.06 2.58 -7.22
CA ILE A 105 -1.46 2.14 -7.28
C ILE A 105 -1.96 2.31 -8.71
N ARG A 106 -2.42 1.22 -9.31
CA ARG A 106 -2.89 1.17 -10.70
C ARG A 106 -4.33 0.69 -10.78
N ARG A 107 -5.15 1.53 -11.40
CA ARG A 107 -6.56 1.26 -11.67
C ARG A 107 -6.82 0.66 -13.06
N ALA A 108 -5.95 0.97 -14.02
CA ALA A 108 -6.09 0.56 -15.41
C ALA A 108 -4.82 -0.11 -15.95
N ASP A 109 -4.99 -0.84 -17.04
CA ASP A 109 -4.02 -1.62 -17.82
C ASP A 109 -3.07 -0.76 -18.69
N SER A 110 -3.40 0.51 -18.92
CA SER A 110 -2.82 1.29 -20.03
C SER A 110 -1.45 1.93 -19.78
N TYR A 111 -0.86 1.81 -18.59
CA TYR A 111 0.47 2.35 -18.30
C TYR A 111 1.41 1.27 -17.78
N GLN A 112 2.39 0.89 -18.60
CA GLN A 112 3.46 -0.01 -18.18
C GLN A 112 4.27 0.66 -17.06
N ILE A 113 4.19 0.09 -15.86
CA ILE A 113 5.13 0.47 -14.80
C ILE A 113 6.52 0.05 -15.27
N ASN A 114 7.43 1.03 -15.30
CA ASN A 114 8.84 0.74 -15.42
C ASN A 114 9.35 0.33 -14.04
N ALA A 115 9.50 -0.99 -13.82
CA ALA A 115 9.95 -1.53 -12.54
C ALA A 115 11.36 -1.02 -12.14
N ASP A 116 12.23 -0.74 -13.12
CA ASP A 116 13.54 -0.16 -12.84
C ASP A 116 13.45 1.30 -12.40
N GLN A 117 12.54 2.09 -12.98
CA GLN A 117 12.29 3.46 -12.53
C GLN A 117 11.72 3.48 -11.10
N PHE A 118 10.73 2.62 -10.83
CA PHE A 118 10.13 2.52 -9.49
C PHE A 118 11.15 2.06 -8.45
N GLY A 119 11.97 1.06 -8.80
CA GLY A 119 13.05 0.61 -7.91
C GLY A 119 14.15 1.65 -7.70
N GLN A 120 14.51 2.41 -8.73
CA GLN A 120 15.48 3.51 -8.59
C GLN A 120 14.95 4.59 -7.65
N PHE A 121 13.67 4.92 -7.78
CA PHE A 121 13.00 5.82 -6.84
C PHE A 121 13.11 5.32 -5.39
N MET A 122 12.85 4.04 -5.14
CA MET A 122 12.98 3.46 -3.79
C MET A 122 14.43 3.51 -3.27
N GLU A 123 15.43 3.25 -4.10
CA GLU A 123 16.84 3.36 -3.71
C GLU A 123 17.23 4.80 -3.36
N ASP A 124 16.82 5.75 -4.18
CA ASP A 124 17.12 7.17 -3.97
C ASP A 124 16.43 7.67 -2.70
N PHE A 125 15.23 7.18 -2.43
CA PHE A 125 14.53 7.41 -1.18
C PHE A 125 15.27 6.79 0.01
N LYS A 126 15.69 5.51 -0.07
CA LYS A 126 16.47 4.85 0.97
C LYS A 126 17.77 5.61 1.25
N LYS A 127 18.44 6.14 0.22
CA LYS A 127 19.64 6.99 0.37
C LYS A 127 19.32 8.32 1.07
N LYS A 128 18.18 8.95 0.76
CA LYS A 128 17.74 10.19 1.41
C LYS A 128 17.43 9.99 2.90
N ILE A 129 16.86 8.86 3.29
CA ILE A 129 16.49 8.56 4.68
C ILE A 129 17.67 7.95 5.48
N GLY A 130 18.41 7.02 4.89
CA GLY A 130 19.41 6.19 5.56
C GLY A 130 20.78 6.82 5.74
N ARG A 131 20.97 8.07 5.31
CA ARG A 131 22.18 8.83 5.65
C ARG A 131 21.99 9.49 7.00
N ASP A 132 22.91 9.30 7.92
CA ASP A 132 23.06 10.14 9.11
C ASP A 132 24.02 11.31 8.76
N THR A 133 23.67 12.06 7.71
CA THR A 133 24.46 13.19 7.22
C THR A 133 23.82 14.51 7.64
N GLU A 134 24.62 15.57 7.73
CA GLU A 134 24.09 16.92 8.00
C GLU A 134 23.02 17.38 6.99
N GLU A 135 22.99 16.80 5.79
CA GLU A 135 21.93 17.02 4.79
C GLU A 135 20.62 16.29 5.12
N SER A 136 20.65 15.05 5.61
CA SER A 136 19.42 14.32 5.98
C SER A 136 18.75 14.88 7.23
N LYS A 137 19.51 15.54 8.11
CA LYS A 137 18.98 16.35 9.23
C LYS A 137 18.22 17.59 8.75
N LYS A 138 18.55 18.12 7.57
CA LYS A 138 17.86 19.26 6.94
C LYS A 138 16.63 18.81 6.15
N LEU A 139 16.60 17.58 5.63
CA LEU A 139 15.37 17.01 5.10
C LEU A 139 14.39 16.81 6.26
N LYS A 140 13.20 17.40 6.17
CA LYS A 140 12.07 17.17 7.07
C LYS A 140 11.48 15.77 6.86
N VAL A 141 12.30 14.72 6.97
CA VAL A 141 11.84 13.34 6.92
C VAL A 141 11.21 13.01 8.27
N PRO A 142 9.93 12.61 8.32
CA PRO A 142 9.30 12.12 9.55
C PRO A 142 10.14 11.04 10.23
N GLU A 143 10.37 11.17 11.54
CA GLU A 143 11.22 10.26 12.35
C GLU A 143 10.83 8.78 12.22
N ILE A 144 9.55 8.51 12.01
CA ILE A 144 9.00 7.18 11.76
C ILE A 144 9.75 6.42 10.64
N TYR A 145 10.25 7.13 9.63
CA TYR A 145 10.94 6.53 8.48
C TYR A 145 12.39 6.16 8.75
N LYS A 146 13.01 6.75 9.76
CA LYS A 146 14.40 6.44 10.15
C LYS A 146 14.49 5.15 10.97
N ARG A 147 13.36 4.63 11.46
CA ARG A 147 13.28 3.47 12.37
C ARG A 147 13.11 2.13 11.66
N THR A 148 12.91 2.13 10.35
CA THR A 148 12.74 0.91 9.54
C THR A 148 14.06 0.47 8.93
N LYS A 149 14.34 -0.84 8.92
CA LYS A 149 15.58 -1.39 8.35
C LYS A 149 15.47 -1.63 6.85
N GLU A 150 14.29 -2.05 6.38
CA GLU A 150 14.09 -2.46 4.99
C GLU A 150 13.01 -1.66 4.27
N THR A 151 13.18 -1.54 2.95
CA THR A 151 12.27 -0.83 2.04
C THR A 151 11.87 -1.75 0.91
N TYR A 152 10.56 -1.88 0.69
CA TYR A 152 9.99 -2.67 -0.39
C TYR A 152 9.00 -1.84 -1.20
N GLY A 153 8.85 -2.21 -2.46
CA GLY A 153 7.86 -1.64 -3.36
C GLY A 153 6.65 -2.54 -3.43
N ILE A 154 5.46 -1.97 -3.39
CA ILE A 154 4.22 -2.69 -3.66
C ILE A 154 3.49 -1.98 -4.78
N VAL A 155 3.23 -2.72 -5.85
CA VAL A 155 2.28 -2.31 -6.88
C VAL A 155 0.92 -2.91 -6.52
N VAL A 156 -0.05 -2.05 -6.19
CA VAL A 156 -1.45 -2.47 -6.04
C VAL A 156 -2.14 -2.30 -7.38
N THR A 157 -2.76 -3.35 -7.90
CA THR A 157 -3.41 -3.32 -9.23
C THR A 157 -4.89 -3.69 -9.16
N ALA A 158 -5.69 -3.15 -10.07
CA ALA A 158 -7.05 -3.59 -10.31
C ALA A 158 -7.13 -4.93 -11.07
N GLU A 159 -6.08 -5.29 -11.80
CA GLU A 159 -6.00 -6.51 -12.59
C GLU A 159 -5.67 -7.73 -11.70
N GLU A 160 -6.48 -8.78 -11.78
CA GLU A 160 -6.26 -10.00 -10.97
C GLU A 160 -5.01 -10.77 -11.39
N GLU A 161 -4.70 -10.78 -12.70
CA GLU A 161 -3.56 -11.51 -13.27
C GLU A 161 -2.70 -10.58 -14.15
N PRO A 162 -1.87 -9.70 -13.54
CA PRO A 162 -1.11 -8.69 -14.27
C PRO A 162 0.16 -9.27 -14.91
N ILE A 163 -0.01 -10.12 -15.93
CA ILE A 163 1.07 -10.92 -16.55
C ILE A 163 2.21 -10.04 -17.09
N GLU A 164 1.88 -8.98 -17.82
CA GLU A 164 2.91 -8.09 -18.39
C GLU A 164 3.74 -7.39 -17.31
N LEU A 165 3.07 -6.92 -16.25
CA LEU A 165 3.73 -6.28 -15.11
C LEU A 165 4.60 -7.28 -14.34
N LEU A 166 4.11 -8.51 -14.12
CA LEU A 166 4.88 -9.60 -13.52
C LEU A 166 6.18 -9.85 -14.30
N ASP A 167 6.09 -9.92 -15.63
CA ASP A 167 7.25 -10.15 -16.48
C ASP A 167 8.22 -8.97 -16.51
N ASN A 168 7.71 -7.73 -16.49
CA ASN A 168 8.53 -6.52 -16.36
C ASN A 168 9.33 -6.56 -15.05
N ILE A 169 8.67 -6.81 -13.92
CA ILE A 169 9.33 -6.88 -12.61
C ILE A 169 10.33 -8.03 -12.54
N ARG A 170 10.01 -9.21 -13.09
CA ARG A 170 10.94 -10.37 -13.13
C ARG A 170 12.23 -10.06 -13.88
N LYS A 171 12.15 -9.26 -14.94
CA LYS A 171 13.30 -8.82 -15.75
C LYS A 171 14.07 -7.66 -15.11
N SER A 172 13.44 -6.90 -14.22
CA SER A 172 14.06 -5.77 -13.52
C SER A 172 15.14 -6.19 -12.52
N ARG A 173 16.06 -5.26 -12.20
CA ARG A 173 17.06 -5.49 -11.15
C ARG A 173 16.46 -5.50 -9.73
N TYR A 174 15.20 -5.08 -9.61
CA TYR A 174 14.46 -4.92 -8.36
C TYR A 174 13.44 -6.03 -8.08
N LYS A 175 13.49 -7.13 -8.84
CA LYS A 175 12.58 -8.29 -8.68
C LYS A 175 12.49 -8.84 -7.25
N SER A 176 13.55 -8.71 -6.46
CA SER A 176 13.59 -9.16 -5.07
C SER A 176 12.94 -8.18 -4.09
N ASN A 177 12.67 -6.94 -4.53
CA ASN A 177 12.24 -5.84 -3.67
C ASN A 177 10.85 -5.29 -4.02
N ILE A 178 10.33 -5.60 -5.21
CA ILE A 178 9.00 -5.16 -5.64
C ILE A 178 8.02 -6.33 -5.61
N ARG A 179 6.82 -6.11 -5.07
CA ARG A 179 5.70 -7.05 -5.08
C ARG A 179 4.51 -6.45 -5.81
N ILE A 180 3.68 -7.32 -6.38
CA ILE A 180 2.41 -6.95 -6.99
C ILE A 180 1.31 -7.62 -6.18
N ILE A 181 0.25 -6.89 -5.90
CA ILE A 181 -0.94 -7.42 -5.25
C ILE A 181 -2.20 -6.86 -5.93
N PRO A 182 -3.11 -7.72 -6.40
CA PRO A 182 -4.44 -7.25 -6.80
C PRO A 182 -5.18 -6.64 -5.60
N VAL A 183 -5.93 -5.56 -5.81
CA VAL A 183 -6.66 -4.88 -4.73
C VAL A 183 -7.65 -5.82 -4.04
N ARG A 184 -8.22 -6.78 -4.76
CA ARG A 184 -9.06 -7.83 -4.17
C ARG A 184 -8.29 -8.75 -3.23
N SER A 185 -7.05 -9.10 -3.58
CA SER A 185 -6.17 -9.88 -2.70
C SER A 185 -5.81 -9.09 -1.44
N LEU A 186 -5.61 -7.78 -1.55
CA LEU A 186 -5.38 -6.90 -0.40
C LEU A 186 -6.61 -6.84 0.53
N LEU A 187 -7.82 -6.75 -0.04
CA LEU A 187 -9.09 -6.82 0.71
C LEU A 187 -9.26 -8.19 1.40
N ASN A 188 -8.83 -9.28 0.77
CA ASN A 188 -8.82 -10.60 1.40
C ASN A 188 -7.88 -10.64 2.62
N VAL A 189 -6.71 -10.01 2.56
CA VAL A 189 -5.83 -9.88 3.74
C VAL A 189 -6.53 -9.11 4.86
N PHE A 190 -7.26 -8.04 4.52
CA PHE A 190 -8.05 -7.30 5.52
C PHE A 190 -9.16 -8.18 6.12
N LYS A 191 -9.90 -8.92 5.29
CA LYS A 191 -10.88 -9.89 5.77
C LYS A 191 -10.26 -10.93 6.70
N MET A 192 -9.11 -11.51 6.34
CA MET A 192 -8.40 -12.49 7.18
C MET A 192 -8.02 -11.91 8.55
N LYS A 193 -7.60 -10.63 8.60
CA LYS A 193 -7.30 -9.94 9.85
C LYS A 193 -8.53 -9.74 10.75
N GLU A 194 -9.73 -9.58 10.16
CA GLU A 194 -10.98 -9.50 10.92
C GLU A 194 -11.45 -10.88 11.43
N GLU A 195 -11.20 -11.94 10.67
CA GLU A 195 -11.69 -13.29 10.96
C GLU A 195 -10.75 -14.12 11.84
N ILE A 196 -9.45 -13.83 11.82
CA ILE A 196 -8.39 -14.57 12.52
C ILE A 196 -7.54 -13.57 13.31
N PRO A 197 -7.08 -13.90 14.53
CA PRO A 197 -6.25 -13.01 15.35
C PRO A 197 -4.81 -12.88 14.82
N LEU A 198 -4.67 -12.31 13.62
CA LEU A 198 -3.37 -12.05 12.98
C LEU A 198 -2.66 -10.89 13.67
N LYS A 199 -1.40 -11.11 14.08
CA LYS A 199 -0.54 -10.03 14.54
C LYS A 199 -0.15 -9.14 13.37
N HIS A 200 0.13 -7.87 13.64
CA HIS A 200 0.49 -6.93 12.59
C HIS A 200 1.77 -7.34 11.84
N VAL A 201 2.76 -7.94 12.52
CA VAL A 201 3.95 -8.51 11.85
C VAL A 201 3.60 -9.60 10.85
N GLU A 202 2.57 -10.40 11.10
CA GLU A 202 2.15 -11.49 10.21
C GLU A 202 1.44 -10.92 8.97
N VAL A 203 0.57 -9.92 9.19
CA VAL A 203 -0.02 -9.14 8.09
C VAL A 203 1.06 -8.49 7.24
N ALA A 204 2.08 -7.90 7.86
CA ALA A 204 3.20 -7.30 7.15
C ALA A 204 3.98 -8.31 6.31
N ARG A 205 4.27 -9.49 6.88
CA ARG A 205 4.98 -10.58 6.17
C ARG A 205 4.25 -11.08 4.93
N LEU A 206 2.91 -11.12 4.93
CA LEU A 206 2.13 -11.51 3.74
C LEU A 206 2.38 -10.60 2.54
N LEU A 207 2.74 -9.34 2.79
CA LEU A 207 2.99 -8.33 1.76
C LEU A 207 4.47 -8.29 1.33
N LEU A 208 5.34 -9.07 1.99
CA LEU A 208 6.78 -9.05 1.74
C LEU A 208 7.24 -10.09 0.72
N PRO A 209 8.45 -9.87 0.17
CA PRO A 209 9.22 -10.90 -0.49
C PRO A 209 9.39 -12.22 0.25
N MET A 210 8.67 -13.25 -0.19
CA MET A 210 8.96 -14.64 0.15
C MET A 210 9.88 -15.28 -0.90
N ASN A 211 10.84 -16.10 -0.45
CA ASN A 211 11.67 -16.91 -1.34
C ASN A 211 10.89 -18.16 -1.76
N VAL A 212 10.26 -18.12 -2.94
CA VAL A 212 9.47 -19.23 -3.49
C VAL A 212 10.26 -20.51 -3.76
N ILE A 213 11.61 -20.45 -3.80
CA ILE A 213 12.45 -21.65 -3.87
C ILE A 213 12.46 -22.37 -2.52
N ASN A 214 12.43 -21.61 -1.41
CA ASN A 214 12.33 -22.15 -0.07
C ASN A 214 10.86 -22.21 0.36
N ILE A 215 10.16 -23.27 -0.06
CA ILE A 215 8.76 -23.50 0.32
C ILE A 215 8.52 -23.50 1.85
N GLY A 216 9.56 -23.79 2.65
CA GLY A 216 9.51 -23.73 4.10
C GLY A 216 9.14 -22.34 4.64
N GLU A 217 9.49 -21.27 3.94
CA GLU A 217 9.12 -19.89 4.34
C GLU A 217 7.61 -19.65 4.22
N ILE A 218 7.00 -20.18 3.16
CA ILE A 218 5.55 -20.12 2.95
C ILE A 218 4.84 -20.94 4.03
N ILE A 219 5.33 -22.16 4.29
CA ILE A 219 4.77 -23.04 5.33
C ILE A 219 4.85 -22.36 6.70
N HIS A 220 6.01 -21.85 7.10
CA HIS A 220 6.19 -21.16 8.38
C HIS A 220 5.28 -19.93 8.50
N THR A 221 5.06 -19.21 7.41
CA THR A 221 4.14 -18.06 7.38
C THR A 221 2.71 -18.50 7.64
N ILE A 222 2.26 -19.61 7.03
CA ILE A 222 0.92 -20.17 7.26
C ILE A 222 0.79 -20.73 8.70
N GLU A 223 1.80 -21.43 9.19
CA GLU A 223 1.82 -22.00 10.54
C GLU A 223 1.73 -20.92 11.62
N SER A 224 2.43 -19.80 11.44
CA SER A 224 2.38 -18.70 12.41
C SER A 224 0.95 -18.13 12.52
N MET A 225 0.26 -18.01 11.38
CA MET A 225 -1.10 -17.46 11.29
C MET A 225 -2.19 -18.40 11.80
N THR A 226 -1.99 -19.71 11.66
CA THR A 226 -2.98 -20.73 12.05
C THR A 226 -2.85 -21.17 13.50
N GLY A 227 -1.82 -20.71 14.21
CA GLY A 227 -1.71 -20.94 15.65
C GLY A 227 -1.62 -22.41 16.03
N THR A 228 -0.84 -23.22 15.30
CA THR A 228 -0.48 -24.53 15.84
C THR A 228 0.57 -24.32 16.91
N GLN A 229 0.12 -24.14 18.17
CA GLN A 229 0.91 -24.57 19.32
C GLN A 229 1.08 -26.09 19.19
N ALA A 230 2.08 -26.53 18.46
CA ALA A 230 2.66 -27.84 18.73
C ALA A 230 3.31 -27.71 20.11
N ASN A 231 2.53 -28.07 21.14
CA ASN A 231 3.06 -28.44 22.44
C ASN A 231 4.23 -29.39 22.20
N LYS A 232 5.45 -28.90 22.48
CA LYS A 232 6.57 -29.79 22.73
C LYS A 232 6.35 -30.33 24.14
N GLU A 233 5.82 -31.55 24.20
CA GLU A 233 6.11 -32.47 25.31
C GLU A 233 7.60 -32.81 25.35
#